data_AF-A0A7K5AJ86-F1
#
_entry.id   AF-A0A7K5AJ86-F1
#
_cell.length_a   1.000
_cell.length_b   1.000
_cell.length_c   1.000
_cell.angle_alpha   90.00
_cell.angle_beta   90.00
_cell.angle_gamma   90.00
#
_symmetry.space_group_name_H-M   'P 1'
#
loop_
_entity.id
_entity.type
_entity.pdbx_description
1 polymer ?
#
loop_
_entity_poly.entity_id
_entity_poly.type
_entity_poly.pdbx_seq_one_letter_code
_entity_poly.pdbx_strand_id
1 'polypeptide(L)'
;MVRNVDDFDFCLPSHAQGVLEGLQQLRTNPKLADVTLVAGRQEFPCHRGVLALCSHYFYAMFSGDFAESIAARVELKEVDPGALETLLDFAYTGKVTINQGNVEGLMRTSSQLHFPAIQKVCSRYLRQQMDATNCLGICEFGESHGCPEVSSKAWSFLQENFEAVSLQEEFLQLSKERLAIYLSNDQLQVQEERSLVEAVLRWVRHDPGPRAQFLPELLELTHLVSLPDQYLQNLLATEPLVHDSDATKALIAQSRAMVALKSTPTPPQKLEEVLVVVGGRVLEDGEDEGRELEMPAASRNFAFYNPKSKRWMALPDFPDYNKWGFSLVALNNDVYVTGGSRGSQNDTWSTTQAWCFSPRDGIWKPIASMLRARTNHTSAVLNGEIYVIGGTTVDVVEVERYDPYNKSWCAISPALKYVSNFAAASCLGKLYLVGSCAVKYNALTLQCYNPVQDLWSVITSPFIPKYLSAPRCATLRGLIYLIGDNTKKVHVYNPEANIWQKVQLLHMLHENGGMVALGDSLFVTGGHWKGMDGDYRVEMEVYDCTKDLWTREGSLPCLWLFHSSSSIFMDTSKWTEAF
;
A
#
# COMPACT_ATOMS: atom_id res chain seq x y z
N MET A 1 44.11 36.83 -11.26
CA MET A 1 44.14 35.56 -12.00
C MET A 1 42.96 35.53 -12.94
N VAL A 2 43.21 35.75 -14.23
CA VAL A 2 42.21 35.58 -15.29
C VAL A 2 42.01 34.07 -15.41
N ARG A 3 40.81 33.56 -15.11
CA ARG A 3 40.47 32.17 -15.41
C ARG A 3 40.28 32.11 -16.94
N ASN A 4 41.22 31.50 -17.65
CA ASN A 4 40.95 30.98 -19.00
C ASN A 4 39.77 30.01 -18.86
N VAL A 5 38.65 30.34 -19.48
CA VAL A 5 37.51 29.43 -19.65
C VAL A 5 37.39 29.25 -21.15
N ASP A 6 38.26 28.41 -21.73
CA ASP A 6 38.29 28.15 -23.18
C ASP A 6 37.61 26.83 -23.57
N ASP A 7 36.95 26.14 -22.64
CA ASP A 7 36.20 24.92 -22.92
C ASP A 7 34.69 25.22 -22.89
N PHE A 8 34.01 25.02 -24.03
CA PHE A 8 32.55 25.08 -24.15
C PHE A 8 32.00 23.69 -24.46
N ASP A 9 31.41 23.06 -23.43
CA ASP A 9 30.76 21.76 -23.56
C ASP A 9 29.37 21.90 -24.18
N PHE A 10 29.24 21.53 -25.45
CA PHE A 10 27.94 21.43 -26.13
C PHE A 10 27.34 20.04 -25.96
N CYS A 11 26.16 19.96 -25.33
CA CYS A 11 25.35 18.76 -25.24
C CYS A 11 24.02 18.99 -25.97
N LEU A 12 23.73 18.19 -27.00
CA LEU A 12 22.43 18.18 -27.67
C LEU A 12 21.52 17.16 -26.96
N PRO A 13 20.50 17.57 -26.17
CA PRO A 13 19.71 16.64 -25.36
C PRO A 13 18.95 15.59 -26.18
N SER A 14 18.60 15.92 -27.43
CA SER A 14 17.88 15.03 -28.35
C SER A 14 18.78 14.05 -29.11
N HIS A 15 20.11 14.13 -28.97
CA HIS A 15 21.03 13.31 -29.78
C HIS A 15 20.80 11.81 -29.59
N ALA A 16 20.71 11.35 -28.34
CA ALA A 16 20.48 9.94 -28.04
C ALA A 16 19.12 9.44 -28.58
N GLN A 17 18.07 10.25 -28.44
CA GLN A 17 16.75 9.93 -29.00
C GLN A 17 16.80 9.87 -30.53
N GLY A 18 17.45 10.85 -31.18
CA GLY A 18 17.57 10.86 -32.65
C GLY A 18 18.36 9.68 -33.20
N VAL A 19 19.39 9.22 -32.48
CA VAL A 19 20.13 7.99 -32.84
C VAL A 19 19.25 6.76 -32.75
N LEU A 20 18.47 6.61 -31.68
CA LEU A 20 17.54 5.49 -31.49
C LEU A 20 16.43 5.47 -32.54
N GLU A 21 15.83 6.63 -32.83
CA GLU A 21 14.85 6.79 -33.92
C GLU A 21 15.44 6.42 -35.28
N GLY A 22 16.69 6.84 -35.54
CA GLY A 22 17.44 6.43 -36.73
C GLY A 22 17.61 4.91 -36.81
N LEU A 23 18.10 4.27 -35.74
CA LEU A 23 18.28 2.81 -35.68
C LEU A 23 16.96 2.04 -35.87
N GLN A 24 15.86 2.56 -35.33
CA GLN A 24 14.53 2.00 -35.56
C GLN A 24 14.12 2.06 -37.04
N GLN A 25 14.40 3.17 -37.73
CA GLN A 25 14.17 3.27 -39.18
C GLN A 25 15.07 2.28 -39.95
N LEU A 26 16.34 2.16 -39.56
CA LEU A 26 17.27 1.21 -40.20
C LEU A 26 16.80 -0.24 -40.07
N ARG A 27 16.14 -0.60 -38.97
CA ARG A 27 15.57 -1.94 -38.73
C ARG A 27 14.57 -2.34 -39.83
N THR A 28 13.84 -1.39 -40.40
CA THR A 28 12.88 -1.65 -41.50
C THR A 28 13.56 -1.93 -42.84
N ASN A 29 14.87 -1.68 -42.95
CA ASN A 29 15.66 -1.95 -44.14
C ASN A 29 16.58 -3.17 -43.91
N PRO A 30 16.24 -4.35 -44.47
CA PRO A 30 16.99 -5.58 -44.24
C PRO A 30 18.48 -5.52 -44.64
N LYS A 31 18.87 -4.56 -45.51
CA LYS A 31 20.27 -4.39 -45.91
C LYS A 31 21.17 -3.80 -44.82
N LEU A 32 20.57 -3.14 -43.84
CA LEU A 32 21.28 -2.43 -42.77
C LEU A 32 21.20 -3.16 -41.43
N ALA A 33 20.36 -4.21 -41.35
CA ALA A 33 20.35 -5.16 -40.24
C ALA A 33 21.50 -6.18 -40.37
N ASP A 34 22.13 -6.53 -39.25
CA ASP A 34 23.28 -7.46 -39.20
C ASP A 34 22.90 -8.87 -38.66
N VAL A 35 21.65 -9.03 -38.21
CA VAL A 35 21.09 -10.30 -37.76
C VAL A 35 19.57 -10.32 -37.96
N THR A 36 19.04 -11.50 -38.28
CA THR A 36 17.58 -11.76 -38.31
C THR A 36 17.23 -12.81 -37.27
N LEU A 37 16.42 -12.42 -36.28
CA LEU A 37 15.89 -13.35 -35.29
C LEU A 37 14.64 -14.05 -35.86
N VAL A 38 14.49 -15.33 -35.60
CA VAL A 38 13.33 -16.13 -36.03
C VAL A 38 12.64 -16.69 -34.80
N ALA A 39 11.35 -16.37 -34.64
CA ALA A 39 10.49 -16.99 -33.62
C ALA A 39 9.27 -17.59 -34.31
N GLY A 40 9.17 -18.92 -34.30
CA GLY A 40 8.15 -19.65 -35.05
C GLY A 40 8.24 -19.37 -36.55
N ARG A 41 7.27 -18.64 -37.09
CA ARG A 41 7.20 -18.27 -38.52
C ARG A 41 7.52 -16.79 -38.81
N GLN A 42 7.80 -16.02 -37.77
CA GLN A 42 8.07 -14.59 -37.90
C GLN A 42 9.57 -14.32 -37.91
N GLU A 43 9.98 -13.36 -38.74
CA GLU A 43 11.37 -12.94 -38.89
C GLU A 43 11.52 -11.47 -38.48
N PHE A 44 12.54 -11.20 -37.67
CA PHE A 44 12.77 -9.89 -37.09
C PHE A 44 14.19 -9.42 -37.43
N PRO A 45 14.37 -8.58 -38.47
CA PRO A 45 15.66 -7.94 -38.74
C PRO A 45 16.03 -7.02 -37.57
N CYS A 46 17.27 -7.11 -37.09
CA CYS A 46 17.77 -6.41 -35.91
C CYS A 46 19.26 -6.07 -36.04
N HIS A 47 19.78 -5.37 -35.04
CA HIS A 47 21.19 -5.00 -34.91
C HIS A 47 21.77 -5.64 -33.64
N ARG A 48 22.82 -6.45 -33.77
CA ARG A 48 23.47 -7.19 -32.67
C ARG A 48 23.86 -6.28 -31.51
N GLY A 49 24.45 -5.12 -31.82
CA GLY A 49 24.88 -4.15 -30.81
C GLY A 49 23.72 -3.62 -29.95
N VAL A 50 22.57 -3.34 -30.55
CA VAL A 50 21.39 -2.86 -29.80
C VAL A 50 20.84 -3.96 -28.89
N LEU A 51 20.73 -5.19 -29.40
CA LEU A 51 20.27 -6.32 -28.61
C LEU A 51 21.19 -6.65 -27.44
N ALA A 52 22.51 -6.63 -27.66
CA ALA A 52 23.50 -6.88 -26.64
C ALA A 52 23.51 -5.82 -25.52
N LEU A 53 23.13 -4.57 -25.82
CA LEU A 53 23.00 -3.51 -24.81
C LEU A 53 21.74 -3.68 -23.93
N CYS A 54 20.68 -4.28 -24.46
CA CYS A 54 19.40 -4.41 -23.77
C CYS A 54 19.20 -5.78 -23.10
N SER A 55 19.95 -6.80 -23.50
CA SER A 55 19.78 -8.19 -23.07
C SER A 55 21.12 -8.88 -22.81
N HIS A 56 21.26 -9.45 -21.62
CA HIS A 56 22.44 -10.24 -21.26
C HIS A 56 22.54 -11.54 -22.06
N TYR A 57 21.40 -12.10 -22.47
CA TYR A 57 21.34 -13.30 -23.32
C TYR A 57 21.97 -13.02 -24.68
N PHE A 58 21.55 -11.94 -25.35
CA PHE A 58 22.11 -11.57 -26.65
C PHE A 58 23.55 -11.09 -26.54
N TYR A 59 23.91 -10.40 -25.44
CA TYR A 59 25.30 -10.04 -25.18
C TYR A 59 26.19 -11.28 -25.13
N ALA A 60 25.81 -12.30 -24.37
CA ALA A 60 26.57 -13.55 -24.26
C ALA A 60 26.58 -14.33 -25.58
N MET A 61 25.45 -14.40 -26.29
CA MET A 61 25.34 -15.09 -27.58
C MET A 61 26.24 -14.47 -28.66
N PHE A 62 26.28 -13.14 -28.75
CA PHE A 62 27.00 -12.45 -29.82
C PHE A 62 28.47 -12.16 -29.47
N SER A 63 28.82 -12.09 -28.19
CA SER A 63 30.21 -11.88 -27.74
C SER A 63 30.97 -13.18 -27.50
N GLY A 64 30.26 -14.32 -27.41
CA GLY A 64 30.85 -15.63 -27.19
C GLY A 64 31.19 -16.40 -28.47
N ASP A 65 31.84 -17.55 -28.31
CA ASP A 65 32.24 -18.44 -29.41
C ASP A 65 31.10 -19.38 -29.86
N PHE A 66 29.86 -18.90 -29.85
CA PHE A 66 28.69 -19.65 -30.30
C PHE A 66 28.53 -19.57 -31.83
N ALA A 67 27.94 -20.59 -32.47
CA ALA A 67 27.72 -20.55 -33.93
C ALA A 67 26.81 -19.38 -34.34
N GLU A 68 25.89 -19.01 -33.45
CA GLU A 68 24.98 -17.89 -33.54
C GLU A 68 25.70 -16.53 -33.56
N SER A 69 26.94 -16.45 -33.05
CA SER A 69 27.72 -15.20 -33.01
C SER A 69 28.10 -14.68 -34.39
N ILE A 70 28.17 -15.56 -35.41
CA ILE A 70 28.44 -15.20 -36.80
C ILE A 70 27.26 -15.47 -37.74
N ALA A 71 26.20 -16.12 -37.25
CA ALA A 71 25.04 -16.46 -38.07
C ALA A 71 24.25 -15.20 -38.48
N ALA A 72 23.93 -15.08 -39.77
CA ALA A 72 23.04 -14.02 -40.25
C ALA A 72 21.59 -14.20 -39.75
N ARG A 73 21.23 -15.43 -39.33
CA ARG A 73 19.89 -15.81 -38.93
C ARG A 73 19.95 -16.70 -37.69
N VAL A 74 19.22 -16.33 -36.63
CA VAL A 74 19.21 -17.02 -35.33
C VAL A 74 17.80 -17.45 -34.99
N GLU A 75 17.58 -18.74 -34.76
CA GLU A 75 16.29 -19.29 -34.39
C GLU A 75 16.12 -19.36 -32.87
N LEU A 76 15.08 -18.72 -32.35
CA LEU A 76 14.73 -18.72 -30.93
C LEU A 76 13.61 -19.74 -30.69
N LYS A 77 13.93 -20.78 -29.93
CA LYS A 77 12.99 -21.84 -29.58
C LYS A 77 12.12 -21.42 -28.40
N GLU A 78 10.84 -21.78 -28.46
CA GLU A 78 9.85 -21.56 -27.39
C GLU A 78 9.62 -20.09 -27.00
N VAL A 79 9.94 -19.16 -27.90
CA VAL A 79 9.71 -17.73 -27.70
C VAL A 79 8.39 -17.31 -28.37
N ASP A 80 7.55 -16.60 -27.62
CA ASP A 80 6.34 -15.98 -28.18
C ASP A 80 6.71 -14.84 -29.16
N PRO A 81 6.28 -14.90 -30.44
CA PRO A 81 6.67 -13.91 -31.43
C PRO A 81 6.18 -12.49 -31.11
N GLY A 82 4.99 -12.33 -30.52
CA GLY A 82 4.43 -11.01 -30.20
C GLY A 82 5.13 -10.36 -29.01
N ALA A 83 5.47 -11.15 -27.99
CA ALA A 83 6.29 -10.69 -26.87
C ALA A 83 7.70 -10.34 -27.34
N LEU A 84 8.30 -11.13 -28.23
CA LEU A 84 9.59 -10.82 -28.83
C LEU A 84 9.55 -9.50 -29.60
N GLU A 85 8.55 -9.30 -30.47
CA GLU A 85 8.38 -8.04 -31.21
C GLU A 85 8.32 -6.84 -30.26
N THR A 86 7.56 -6.96 -29.17
CA THR A 86 7.45 -5.91 -28.14
C THR A 86 8.78 -5.62 -27.44
N LEU A 87 9.58 -6.64 -27.12
CA LEU A 87 10.91 -6.47 -26.52
C LEU A 87 11.89 -5.81 -27.49
N LEU A 88 11.83 -6.18 -28.76
CA LEU A 88 12.65 -5.58 -29.80
C LEU A 88 12.27 -4.11 -30.00
N ASP A 89 10.98 -3.79 -30.07
CA ASP A 89 10.50 -2.41 -30.16
C ASP A 89 10.96 -1.58 -28.96
N PHE A 90 10.93 -2.15 -27.76
CA PHE A 90 11.52 -1.51 -26.58
C PHE A 90 13.02 -1.24 -26.74
N ALA A 91 13.79 -2.19 -27.27
CA ALA A 91 15.23 -2.02 -27.45
C ALA A 91 15.58 -0.82 -28.36
N TYR A 92 14.71 -0.49 -29.32
CA TYR A 92 14.89 0.66 -30.22
C TYR A 92 14.19 1.94 -29.77
N THR A 93 13.12 1.86 -28.97
CA THR A 93 12.32 3.05 -28.60
C THR A 93 12.51 3.49 -27.15
N GLY A 94 13.01 2.60 -26.29
CA GLY A 94 13.00 2.76 -24.84
C GLY A 94 11.59 2.75 -24.22
N LYS A 95 10.55 2.40 -24.99
CA LYS A 95 9.15 2.46 -24.59
C LYS A 95 8.49 1.10 -24.70
N VAL A 96 7.63 0.79 -23.74
CA VAL A 96 6.82 -0.43 -23.73
C VAL A 96 5.48 -0.13 -23.07
N THR A 97 4.41 -0.74 -23.58
CA THR A 97 3.08 -0.66 -22.95
C THR A 97 2.73 -2.03 -22.41
N ILE A 98 2.57 -2.11 -21.09
CA ILE A 98 2.23 -3.35 -20.38
C ILE A 98 0.75 -3.30 -19.98
N ASN A 99 0.05 -4.39 -20.18
CA ASN A 99 -1.34 -4.58 -19.85
C ASN A 99 -1.59 -6.03 -19.39
N GLN A 100 -2.80 -6.31 -18.92
CA GLN A 100 -3.19 -7.65 -18.42
C GLN A 100 -3.02 -8.75 -19.48
N GLY A 101 -3.24 -8.45 -20.77
CA GLY A 101 -3.17 -9.44 -21.85
C GLY A 101 -1.75 -9.77 -22.31
N ASN A 102 -0.76 -8.90 -22.09
CA ASN A 102 0.60 -9.12 -22.55
C ASN A 102 1.62 -9.34 -21.42
N VAL A 103 1.31 -9.00 -20.17
CA VAL A 103 2.29 -9.03 -19.07
C VAL A 103 2.89 -10.42 -18.84
N GLU A 104 2.09 -11.49 -18.94
CA GLU A 104 2.58 -12.85 -18.74
C GLU A 104 3.55 -13.29 -19.82
N GLY A 105 3.16 -13.11 -21.10
CA GLY A 105 3.99 -13.45 -22.25
C GLY A 105 5.27 -12.61 -22.29
N LEU A 106 5.17 -11.33 -21.96
CA LEU A 106 6.31 -10.41 -21.90
C LEU A 106 7.25 -10.74 -20.74
N MET A 107 6.73 -11.07 -19.56
CA MET A 107 7.53 -11.48 -18.43
C MET A 107 8.26 -12.80 -18.71
N ARG A 108 7.57 -13.81 -19.25
CA ARG A 108 8.18 -15.10 -19.61
C ARG A 108 9.30 -14.92 -20.64
N THR A 109 9.02 -14.20 -21.72
CA THR A 109 9.99 -13.98 -22.80
C THR A 109 11.15 -13.09 -22.35
N SER A 110 10.89 -12.05 -21.54
CA SER A 110 11.95 -11.21 -20.98
C SER A 110 12.80 -11.97 -19.95
N SER A 111 12.24 -12.92 -19.21
CA SER A 111 12.97 -13.85 -18.34
C SER A 111 13.91 -14.73 -19.17
N GLN A 112 13.38 -15.42 -20.18
CA GLN A 112 14.13 -16.32 -21.06
C GLN A 112 15.25 -15.59 -21.82
N LEU A 113 14.98 -14.41 -22.36
CA LEU A 113 15.95 -13.61 -23.12
C LEU A 113 16.69 -12.59 -22.23
N HIS A 114 16.57 -12.66 -20.91
CA HIS A 114 17.26 -11.79 -19.95
C HIS A 114 17.22 -10.28 -20.29
N PHE A 115 16.02 -9.70 -20.40
CA PHE A 115 15.79 -8.24 -20.46
C PHE A 115 15.45 -7.69 -19.06
N PRO A 116 16.45 -7.32 -18.23
CA PRO A 116 16.23 -7.01 -16.80
C PRO A 116 15.33 -5.80 -16.57
N ALA A 117 15.42 -4.77 -17.43
CA ALA A 117 14.57 -3.59 -17.33
C ALA A 117 13.08 -3.94 -17.48
N ILE A 118 12.75 -4.82 -18.44
CA ILE A 118 11.38 -5.25 -18.69
C ILE A 118 10.88 -6.16 -17.58
N GLN A 119 11.69 -7.13 -17.14
CA GLN A 119 11.35 -7.99 -16.00
C GLN A 119 10.97 -7.15 -14.77
N LYS A 120 11.77 -6.13 -14.45
CA LYS A 120 11.54 -5.24 -13.31
C LYS A 120 10.21 -4.47 -13.43
N VAL A 121 9.90 -3.95 -14.62
CA VAL A 121 8.64 -3.21 -14.84
C VAL A 121 7.43 -4.15 -14.87
N CYS A 122 7.53 -5.33 -15.48
CA CYS A 122 6.48 -6.36 -15.43
C CYS A 122 6.20 -6.81 -13.98
N SER A 123 7.24 -7.05 -13.18
CA SER A 123 7.12 -7.40 -11.76
C SER A 123 6.44 -6.27 -10.98
N ARG A 124 6.82 -5.02 -11.25
CA ARG A 124 6.17 -3.85 -10.65
C ARG A 124 4.70 -3.74 -11.06
N TYR A 125 4.36 -3.97 -12.32
CA TYR A 125 2.97 -3.97 -12.79
C TYR A 125 2.12 -5.03 -12.08
N LEU A 126 2.60 -6.28 -12.01
CA LEU A 126 1.91 -7.38 -11.33
C LEU A 126 1.68 -7.08 -9.84
N ARG A 127 2.68 -6.55 -9.13
CA ARG A 127 2.55 -6.16 -7.72
C ARG A 127 1.49 -5.06 -7.49
N GLN A 128 1.29 -4.19 -8.47
CA GLN A 128 0.44 -3.00 -8.33
C GLN A 128 -0.97 -3.18 -8.88
N GLN A 129 -1.21 -4.19 -9.69
CA GLN A 129 -2.53 -4.56 -10.21
C GLN A 129 -3.11 -5.78 -9.49
N MET A 130 -2.49 -6.17 -8.38
CA MET A 130 -2.92 -7.26 -7.55
C MET A 130 -4.24 -6.90 -6.85
N ASP A 131 -5.22 -7.78 -6.98
CA ASP A 131 -6.51 -7.70 -6.33
C ASP A 131 -7.00 -9.09 -5.92
N ALA A 132 -8.18 -9.17 -5.30
CA ALA A 132 -8.72 -10.44 -4.84
C ALA A 132 -8.97 -11.45 -5.97
N THR A 133 -9.23 -10.98 -7.20
CA THR A 133 -9.60 -11.81 -8.36
C THR A 133 -8.42 -12.47 -9.05
N ASN A 134 -7.22 -11.90 -8.91
CA ASN A 134 -6.02 -12.34 -9.64
C ASN A 134 -4.83 -12.71 -8.73
N CYS A 135 -4.95 -12.52 -7.41
CA CYS A 135 -3.86 -12.73 -6.46
C CYS A 135 -3.29 -14.17 -6.53
N LEU A 136 -4.16 -15.17 -6.66
CA LEU A 136 -3.74 -16.58 -6.66
C LEU A 136 -2.99 -16.92 -7.95
N GLY A 137 -3.50 -16.49 -9.10
CA GLY A 137 -2.82 -16.63 -10.38
C GLY A 137 -1.46 -15.91 -10.41
N ILE A 138 -1.39 -14.67 -9.90
CA ILE A 138 -0.12 -13.93 -9.78
C ILE A 138 0.87 -14.65 -8.87
N CYS A 139 0.39 -15.27 -7.78
CA CYS A 139 1.21 -16.03 -6.85
C CYS A 139 1.87 -17.24 -7.54
N GLU A 140 1.06 -18.08 -8.18
CA GLU A 140 1.52 -19.27 -8.94
C GLU A 140 2.44 -18.87 -10.10
N PHE A 141 2.09 -17.80 -10.80
CA PHE A 141 2.89 -17.24 -11.87
C PHE A 141 4.27 -16.82 -11.37
N GLY A 142 4.32 -16.09 -10.25
CA GLY A 142 5.58 -15.63 -9.64
C GLY A 142 6.48 -16.78 -9.20
N GLU A 143 5.90 -17.85 -8.64
CA GLU A 143 6.65 -19.07 -8.25
C GLU A 143 7.19 -19.81 -9.47
N SER A 144 6.36 -19.99 -10.50
CA SER A 144 6.71 -20.74 -11.72
C SER A 144 7.77 -20.05 -12.58
N HIS A 145 7.81 -18.72 -12.58
CA HIS A 145 8.71 -17.92 -13.43
C HIS A 145 9.88 -17.31 -12.64
N GLY A 146 10.13 -17.74 -11.40
CA GLY A 146 11.29 -17.33 -10.62
C GLY A 146 11.28 -15.86 -10.18
N CYS A 147 10.10 -15.31 -9.89
CA CYS A 147 9.90 -13.94 -9.42
C CYS A 147 9.45 -13.93 -7.94
N PRO A 148 10.37 -14.19 -6.98
CA PRO A 148 10.03 -14.36 -5.57
C PRO A 148 9.42 -13.11 -4.92
N GLU A 149 9.78 -11.91 -5.40
CA GLU A 149 9.19 -10.66 -4.94
C GLU A 149 7.69 -10.58 -5.25
N VAL A 150 7.27 -11.08 -6.42
CA VAL A 150 5.88 -11.03 -6.86
C VAL A 150 5.05 -12.07 -6.12
N SER A 151 5.53 -13.31 -6.05
CA SER A 151 4.83 -14.38 -5.34
C SER A 151 4.70 -14.08 -3.86
N SER A 152 5.74 -13.55 -3.22
CA SER A 152 5.68 -13.23 -1.80
C SER A 152 4.75 -12.07 -1.49
N LYS A 153 4.68 -11.06 -2.39
CA LYS A 153 3.70 -9.99 -2.25
C LYS A 153 2.26 -10.52 -2.37
N ALA A 154 2.03 -11.46 -3.29
CA ALA A 154 0.75 -12.14 -3.45
C ALA A 154 0.38 -12.96 -2.20
N TRP A 155 1.35 -13.65 -1.62
CA TRP A 155 1.17 -14.34 -0.34
C TRP A 155 0.73 -13.39 0.79
N SER A 156 1.39 -12.23 0.94
CA SER A 156 0.99 -11.23 1.93
C SER A 156 -0.42 -10.70 1.66
N PHE A 157 -0.74 -10.37 0.40
CA PHE A 157 -2.08 -9.91 0.03
C PHE A 157 -3.15 -10.95 0.36
N LEU A 158 -2.91 -12.23 0.08
CA LEU A 158 -3.81 -13.32 0.44
C LEU A 158 -3.99 -13.43 1.96
N GLN A 159 -2.92 -13.30 2.75
CA GLN A 159 -3.00 -13.33 4.21
C GLN A 159 -3.91 -12.23 4.75
N GLU A 160 -3.85 -11.04 4.16
CA GLU A 160 -4.61 -9.87 4.61
C GLU A 160 -6.05 -9.84 4.08
N ASN A 161 -6.32 -10.47 2.93
CA ASN A 161 -7.59 -10.34 2.21
C ASN A 161 -8.24 -11.70 1.94
N PHE A 162 -7.97 -12.71 2.77
CA PHE A 162 -8.41 -14.09 2.55
C PHE A 162 -9.90 -14.21 2.24
N GLU A 163 -10.76 -13.51 2.99
CA GLU A 163 -12.22 -13.56 2.80
C GLU A 163 -12.61 -13.11 1.38
N ALA A 164 -12.05 -12.00 0.90
CA ALA A 164 -12.32 -11.49 -0.43
C ALA A 164 -11.81 -12.44 -1.52
N VAL A 165 -10.63 -13.05 -1.33
CA VAL A 165 -10.03 -14.00 -2.28
C VAL A 165 -10.82 -15.31 -2.34
N SER A 166 -11.27 -15.82 -1.18
CA SER A 166 -12.01 -17.09 -1.08
C SER A 166 -13.34 -17.12 -1.86
N LEU A 167 -13.89 -15.93 -2.14
CA LEU A 167 -15.12 -15.77 -2.91
C LEU A 167 -14.90 -15.83 -4.43
N GLN A 168 -13.67 -15.69 -4.91
CA GLN A 168 -13.35 -15.57 -6.34
C GLN A 168 -13.26 -16.93 -7.06
N GLU A 169 -13.31 -16.90 -8.39
CA GLU A 169 -13.27 -18.11 -9.22
C GLU A 169 -11.90 -18.82 -9.18
N GLU A 170 -10.79 -18.07 -9.15
CA GLU A 170 -9.44 -18.64 -9.06
C GLU A 170 -9.29 -19.54 -7.82
N PHE A 171 -9.95 -19.19 -6.71
CA PHE A 171 -9.93 -20.01 -5.50
C PHE A 171 -10.51 -21.40 -5.72
N LEU A 172 -11.56 -21.52 -6.55
CA LEU A 172 -12.21 -22.80 -6.85
C LEU A 172 -11.36 -23.70 -7.75
N GLN A 173 -10.39 -23.12 -8.47
CA GLN A 173 -9.48 -23.82 -9.36
C GLN A 173 -8.24 -24.38 -8.64
N LEU A 174 -8.01 -24.00 -7.38
CA LEU A 174 -6.88 -24.47 -6.59
C LEU A 174 -6.86 -26.01 -6.45
N SER A 175 -5.66 -26.58 -6.48
CA SER A 175 -5.46 -27.98 -6.07
C SER A 175 -5.63 -28.15 -4.57
N LYS A 176 -5.88 -29.39 -4.14
CA LYS A 176 -5.99 -29.74 -2.72
C LYS A 176 -4.74 -29.38 -1.94
N GLU A 177 -3.56 -29.66 -2.51
CA GLU A 177 -2.27 -29.41 -1.88
C GLU A 177 -2.07 -27.91 -1.66
N ARG A 178 -2.41 -27.10 -2.66
CA ARG A 178 -2.25 -25.66 -2.59
C ARG A 178 -3.20 -25.03 -1.58
N LEU A 179 -4.46 -25.46 -1.58
CA LEU A 179 -5.44 -25.01 -0.59
C LEU A 179 -5.01 -25.37 0.85
N ALA A 180 -4.48 -26.57 1.06
CA ALA A 180 -3.97 -26.98 2.37
C ALA A 180 -2.80 -26.08 2.85
N ILE A 181 -1.87 -25.71 1.96
CA ILE A 181 -0.78 -24.77 2.29
C ILE A 181 -1.37 -23.42 2.73
N TYR A 182 -2.36 -22.89 2.00
CA TYR A 182 -3.00 -21.62 2.36
C TYR A 182 -3.68 -21.69 3.72
N LEU A 183 -4.48 -22.72 3.98
CA LEU A 183 -5.23 -22.87 5.24
C LEU A 183 -4.32 -23.15 6.44
N SER A 184 -3.19 -23.82 6.24
CA SER A 184 -2.21 -24.10 7.31
C SER A 184 -1.45 -22.87 7.83
N ASN A 185 -1.71 -21.68 7.26
CA ASN A 185 -1.01 -20.47 7.59
C ASN A 185 -1.67 -19.73 8.76
N ASP A 186 -1.09 -19.83 9.95
CA ASP A 186 -1.57 -19.17 11.18
C ASP A 186 -1.63 -17.63 11.12
N GLN A 187 -1.05 -17.02 10.08
CA GLN A 187 -1.04 -15.57 9.87
C GLN A 187 -2.20 -15.08 8.99
N LEU A 188 -3.11 -15.95 8.54
CA LEU A 188 -4.33 -15.53 7.85
C LEU A 188 -5.12 -14.55 8.73
N GLN A 189 -5.48 -13.40 8.18
CA GLN A 189 -6.32 -12.40 8.81
C GLN A 189 -7.75 -12.62 8.32
N VAL A 190 -8.58 -13.24 9.17
CA VAL A 190 -10.02 -13.40 8.95
C VAL A 190 -10.78 -12.55 9.96
N GLN A 191 -11.89 -11.95 9.53
CA GLN A 191 -12.75 -11.21 10.44
C GLN A 191 -13.55 -12.18 11.30
N GLU A 192 -13.93 -13.33 10.73
CA GLU A 192 -14.67 -14.37 11.44
C GLU A 192 -14.12 -15.77 11.06
N GLU A 193 -13.81 -16.60 12.05
CA GLU A 193 -13.26 -17.95 11.84
C GLU A 193 -14.16 -18.85 10.97
N ARG A 194 -15.47 -18.56 10.90
CA ARG A 194 -16.40 -19.29 10.02
C ARG A 194 -16.06 -19.11 8.53
N SER A 195 -15.42 -18.00 8.15
CA SER A 195 -15.02 -17.71 6.78
C SER A 195 -14.09 -18.80 6.22
N LEU A 196 -13.24 -19.41 7.06
CA LEU A 196 -12.36 -20.51 6.68
C LEU A 196 -13.17 -21.78 6.32
N VAL A 197 -14.15 -22.13 7.15
CA VAL A 197 -15.03 -23.29 6.92
C VAL A 197 -15.90 -23.08 5.68
N GLU A 198 -16.46 -21.88 5.52
CA GLU A 198 -17.28 -21.52 4.36
C GLU A 198 -16.46 -21.57 3.05
N ALA A 199 -15.20 -21.13 3.09
CA ALA A 199 -14.28 -21.24 1.96
C ALA A 199 -14.01 -22.70 1.56
N VAL A 200 -13.70 -23.58 2.53
CA VAL A 200 -13.50 -25.02 2.28
C VAL A 200 -14.76 -25.66 1.69
N LEU A 201 -15.93 -25.41 2.30
CA LEU A 201 -17.20 -25.93 1.80
C LEU A 201 -17.48 -25.44 0.38
N ARG A 202 -17.22 -24.17 0.06
CA ARG A 202 -17.38 -23.62 -1.29
C ARG A 202 -16.49 -24.33 -2.30
N TRP A 203 -15.22 -24.58 -1.94
CA TRP A 203 -14.28 -25.31 -2.80
C TRP A 203 -14.70 -26.76 -3.06
N VAL A 204 -15.19 -27.47 -2.04
CA VAL A 204 -15.70 -28.84 -2.19
C VAL A 204 -17.00 -28.87 -3.00
N ARG A 205 -17.92 -27.93 -2.77
CA ARG A 205 -19.19 -27.83 -3.52
C ARG A 205 -19.01 -27.59 -5.02
N HIS A 206 -17.89 -27.02 -5.44
CA HIS A 206 -17.60 -26.78 -6.86
C HIS A 206 -17.40 -28.08 -7.64
N ASP A 207 -16.80 -29.10 -7.04
CA ASP A 207 -16.64 -30.43 -7.64
C ASP A 207 -16.79 -31.53 -6.57
N PRO A 208 -18.03 -31.81 -6.13
CA PRO A 208 -18.28 -32.66 -4.96
C PRO A 208 -17.76 -34.08 -5.12
N GLY A 209 -17.70 -34.62 -6.34
CA GLY A 209 -17.31 -36.00 -6.60
C GLY A 209 -15.91 -36.34 -6.07
N PRO A 210 -14.84 -35.81 -6.68
CA PRO A 210 -13.47 -36.07 -6.25
C PRO A 210 -13.08 -35.28 -5.00
N ARG A 211 -13.74 -34.15 -4.68
CA ARG A 211 -13.33 -33.28 -3.57
C ARG A 211 -13.92 -33.66 -2.21
N ALA A 212 -15.07 -34.33 -2.16
CA ALA A 212 -15.71 -34.70 -0.90
C ALA A 212 -14.81 -35.53 0.02
N GLN A 213 -13.94 -36.38 -0.55
CA GLN A 213 -13.00 -37.20 0.22
C GLN A 213 -11.94 -36.36 0.98
N PHE A 214 -11.65 -35.14 0.53
CA PHE A 214 -10.65 -34.26 1.16
C PHE A 214 -11.25 -33.34 2.22
N LEU A 215 -12.58 -33.32 2.36
CA LEU A 215 -13.27 -32.44 3.30
C LEU A 215 -12.83 -32.63 4.76
N PRO A 216 -12.67 -33.86 5.31
CA PRO A 216 -12.22 -34.04 6.68
C PRO A 216 -10.84 -33.41 6.93
N GLU A 217 -9.88 -33.69 6.05
CA GLU A 217 -8.50 -33.19 6.15
C GLU A 217 -8.43 -31.66 6.08
N LEU A 218 -9.18 -31.04 5.17
CA LEU A 218 -9.19 -29.59 5.02
C LEU A 218 -9.86 -28.88 6.20
N LEU A 219 -10.91 -29.47 6.79
CA LEU A 219 -11.59 -28.90 7.96
C LEU A 219 -10.76 -28.98 9.24
N GLU A 220 -9.81 -29.91 9.35
CA GLU A 220 -8.85 -29.92 10.46
C GLU A 220 -7.99 -28.64 10.48
N LEU A 221 -7.77 -28.03 9.31
CA LEU A 221 -6.99 -26.80 9.17
C LEU A 221 -7.78 -25.51 9.48
N THR A 222 -9.11 -25.59 9.63
CA THR A 222 -9.98 -24.39 9.79
C THR A 222 -10.32 -24.05 11.26
N HIS A 223 -9.47 -24.43 12.21
CA HIS A 223 -9.60 -24.10 13.63
C HIS A 223 -11.02 -24.32 14.22
N LEU A 224 -11.63 -25.47 13.97
CA LEU A 224 -13.03 -25.76 14.37
C LEU A 224 -13.34 -25.51 15.87
N VAL A 225 -12.33 -25.64 16.74
CA VAL A 225 -12.47 -25.43 18.20
C VAL A 225 -12.71 -23.95 18.56
N SER A 226 -12.44 -23.01 17.65
CA SER A 226 -12.67 -21.58 17.86
C SER A 226 -14.09 -21.14 17.46
N LEU A 227 -14.89 -22.03 16.87
CA LEU A 227 -16.21 -21.71 16.35
C LEU A 227 -17.32 -21.83 17.42
N PRO A 228 -18.38 -21.01 17.34
CA PRO A 228 -19.54 -21.14 18.22
C PRO A 228 -20.22 -22.51 18.09
N ASP A 229 -20.59 -23.14 19.22
CA ASP A 229 -21.24 -24.47 19.20
C ASP A 229 -22.54 -24.48 18.37
N GLN A 230 -23.31 -23.38 18.38
CA GLN A 230 -24.51 -23.24 17.56
C GLN A 230 -24.23 -23.37 16.06
N TYR A 231 -23.10 -22.85 15.60
CA TYR A 231 -22.69 -22.95 14.19
C TYR A 231 -22.29 -24.39 13.84
N LEU A 232 -21.52 -25.05 14.71
CA LEU A 232 -21.15 -26.46 14.54
C LEU A 232 -22.36 -27.41 14.56
N GLN A 233 -23.36 -27.11 15.40
CA GLN A 233 -24.64 -27.82 15.41
C GLN A 233 -25.38 -27.66 14.08
N ASN A 234 -25.46 -26.44 13.56
CA ASN A 234 -26.11 -26.18 12.28
C ASN A 234 -25.39 -26.94 11.15
N LEU A 235 -24.05 -26.93 11.11
CA LEU A 235 -23.29 -27.70 10.11
C LEU A 235 -23.62 -29.19 10.14
N LEU A 236 -23.69 -29.82 11.32
CA LEU A 236 -24.07 -31.23 11.45
C LEU A 236 -25.52 -31.50 11.02
N ALA A 237 -26.43 -30.55 11.23
CA ALA A 237 -27.85 -30.72 10.98
C ALA A 237 -28.25 -30.41 9.51
N THR A 238 -27.62 -29.43 8.88
CA THR A 238 -28.09 -28.87 7.61
C THR A 238 -27.14 -29.08 6.43
N GLU A 239 -25.86 -29.37 6.64
CA GLU A 239 -24.89 -29.44 5.54
C GLU A 239 -24.81 -30.85 4.92
N PRO A 240 -25.22 -31.04 3.65
CA PRO A 240 -25.24 -32.35 3.02
C PRO A 240 -23.85 -32.99 2.91
N LEU A 241 -22.82 -32.20 2.59
CA LEU A 241 -21.43 -32.68 2.47
C LEU A 241 -20.88 -33.23 3.80
N VAL A 242 -21.35 -32.70 4.93
CA VAL A 242 -21.01 -33.20 6.26
C VAL A 242 -21.82 -34.45 6.56
N HIS A 243 -23.10 -34.49 6.17
CA HIS A 243 -23.96 -35.66 6.37
C HIS A 243 -23.48 -36.90 5.60
N ASP A 244 -22.86 -36.72 4.44
CA ASP A 244 -22.43 -37.83 3.60
C ASP A 244 -21.07 -38.42 4.00
N SER A 245 -20.33 -37.77 4.92
CA SER A 245 -19.02 -38.19 5.40
C SER A 245 -19.01 -38.44 6.91
N ASP A 246 -18.96 -39.71 7.31
CA ASP A 246 -18.90 -40.07 8.74
C ASP A 246 -17.60 -39.60 9.41
N ALA A 247 -16.50 -39.50 8.66
CA ALA A 247 -15.25 -38.92 9.15
C ALA A 247 -15.42 -37.43 9.50
N THR A 248 -16.11 -36.67 8.64
CA THR A 248 -16.37 -35.24 8.88
C THR A 248 -17.31 -35.03 10.07
N LYS A 249 -18.35 -35.87 10.21
CA LYS A 249 -19.24 -35.84 11.40
C LYS A 249 -18.46 -36.10 12.68
N ALA A 250 -17.61 -37.12 12.68
CA ALA A 250 -16.80 -37.48 13.83
C ALA A 250 -15.85 -36.35 14.23
N LEU A 251 -15.20 -35.71 13.26
CA LEU A 251 -14.32 -34.55 13.48
C LEU A 251 -15.08 -33.39 14.14
N ILE A 252 -16.22 -32.97 13.57
CA ILE A 252 -17.01 -31.85 14.12
C ILE A 252 -17.54 -32.21 15.52
N ALA A 253 -18.01 -33.43 15.73
CA ALA A 253 -18.47 -33.88 17.05
C ALA A 253 -17.33 -33.88 18.09
N GLN A 254 -16.12 -34.28 17.70
CA GLN A 254 -14.94 -34.23 18.55
C GLN A 254 -14.54 -32.78 18.88
N SER A 255 -14.53 -31.88 17.90
CA SER A 255 -14.25 -30.45 18.14
C SER A 255 -15.27 -29.84 19.10
N ARG A 256 -16.56 -30.15 18.96
CA ARG A 256 -17.61 -29.71 19.90
C ARG A 256 -17.40 -30.21 21.32
N ALA A 257 -17.01 -31.48 21.49
CA ALA A 257 -16.68 -32.04 22.80
C ALA A 257 -15.48 -31.31 23.43
N MET A 258 -14.46 -30.95 22.65
CA MET A 258 -13.32 -30.15 23.12
C MET A 258 -13.73 -28.73 23.53
N VAL A 259 -14.65 -28.09 22.80
CA VAL A 259 -15.21 -26.78 23.16
C VAL A 259 -15.94 -26.86 24.51
N ALA A 260 -16.72 -27.92 24.74
CA ALA A 260 -17.44 -28.12 26.00
C ALA A 260 -16.52 -28.35 27.22
N LEU A 261 -15.34 -28.94 27.00
CA LEU A 261 -14.32 -29.16 28.03
C LEU A 261 -13.52 -27.88 28.36
N LYS A 262 -13.37 -26.95 27.41
CA LYS A 262 -12.77 -25.62 27.64
C LYS A 262 -13.82 -24.69 28.24
N SER A 263 -13.99 -24.73 29.56
CA SER A 263 -14.96 -23.94 30.34
C SER A 263 -14.75 -22.41 30.32
N THR A 264 -13.91 -21.88 29.42
CA THR A 264 -13.88 -20.46 29.06
C THR A 264 -14.01 -20.38 27.53
N PRO A 265 -15.12 -19.85 26.99
CA PRO A 265 -15.19 -19.56 25.56
C PRO A 265 -14.06 -18.58 25.27
N THR A 266 -13.06 -19.03 24.51
CA THR A 266 -12.12 -18.09 23.90
C THR A 266 -12.98 -17.32 22.92
N PRO A 267 -13.22 -16.00 23.11
CA PRO A 267 -14.08 -15.26 22.21
C PRO A 267 -13.50 -15.42 20.79
N PRO A 268 -14.34 -15.65 19.77
CA PRO A 268 -13.86 -15.69 18.39
C PRO A 268 -13.08 -14.41 18.12
N GLN A 269 -11.88 -14.52 17.53
CA GLN A 269 -11.06 -13.38 17.13
C GLN A 269 -11.81 -12.58 16.07
N LYS A 270 -12.69 -11.69 16.52
CA LYS A 270 -13.42 -10.77 15.66
C LYS A 270 -12.67 -9.47 15.64
N LEU A 271 -11.99 -9.20 14.52
CA LEU A 271 -11.35 -7.92 14.32
C LEU A 271 -12.42 -6.85 14.16
N GLU A 272 -12.29 -5.76 14.92
CA GLU A 272 -13.14 -4.58 14.80
C GLU A 272 -12.32 -3.43 14.22
N GLU A 273 -12.94 -2.67 13.32
CA GLU A 273 -12.33 -1.43 12.82
C GLU A 273 -12.37 -0.35 13.89
N VAL A 274 -11.22 0.23 14.22
CA VAL A 274 -11.06 1.26 15.24
C VAL A 274 -10.21 2.42 14.73
N LEU A 275 -10.40 3.59 15.33
CA LEU A 275 -9.56 4.75 15.07
C LEU A 275 -8.40 4.75 16.07
N VAL A 276 -7.17 4.60 15.60
CA VAL A 276 -5.96 4.74 16.41
C VAL A 276 -5.41 6.16 16.34
N VAL A 277 -4.89 6.65 17.47
CA VAL A 277 -4.27 7.98 17.58
C VAL A 277 -2.96 7.87 18.35
N VAL A 278 -1.86 8.27 17.71
CA VAL A 278 -0.58 8.53 18.39
C VAL A 278 -0.51 10.03 18.66
N GLY A 279 -0.44 10.38 19.94
CA GLY A 279 -0.27 11.74 20.42
C GLY A 279 1.03 12.36 19.92
N GLY A 280 1.01 13.68 19.77
CA GLY A 280 2.22 14.48 19.57
C GLY A 280 2.63 15.12 20.89
N ARG A 281 2.58 16.46 20.96
CA ARG A 281 2.83 17.20 22.21
C ARG A 281 1.55 17.34 23.02
N VAL A 282 1.65 17.22 24.34
CA VAL A 282 0.56 17.54 25.27
C VAL A 282 0.66 19.03 25.61
N LEU A 283 -0.45 19.76 25.54
CA LEU A 283 -0.56 21.10 26.13
C LEU A 283 -0.65 20.95 27.66
N GLU A 284 0.31 21.50 28.39
CA GLU A 284 0.24 21.62 29.84
C GLU A 284 -0.60 22.85 30.20
N ASP A 285 -1.62 22.66 31.04
CA ASP A 285 -2.41 23.76 31.59
C ASP A 285 -1.55 24.54 32.61
N GLY A 286 -0.88 25.60 32.16
CA GLY A 286 -0.25 26.60 33.02
C GLY A 286 1.19 26.94 32.67
N GLU A 287 1.39 28.16 32.16
CA GLU A 287 2.69 28.83 32.16
C GLU A 287 3.11 29.11 33.61
N ASP A 288 3.88 28.21 34.22
CA ASP A 288 4.73 28.56 35.36
C ASP A 288 6.19 28.37 34.92
N GLU A 289 6.69 29.37 34.19
CA GLU A 289 8.11 29.50 33.84
C GLU A 289 8.95 29.54 35.12
N GLY A 290 9.48 28.39 35.54
CA GLY A 290 10.47 28.38 36.61
C GLY A 290 10.54 27.16 37.51
N ARG A 291 9.83 26.06 37.20
CA ARG A 291 9.99 24.83 37.97
C ARG A 291 10.37 23.66 37.07
N GLU A 292 11.65 23.27 37.16
CA GLU A 292 12.09 21.90 36.90
C GLU A 292 11.35 20.98 37.89
N LEU A 293 10.09 20.68 37.61
CA LEU A 293 9.29 19.73 38.36
C LEU A 293 9.19 18.46 37.55
N GLU A 294 9.50 17.37 38.24
CA GLU A 294 9.43 15.98 37.79
C GLU A 294 8.24 15.74 36.86
N MET A 295 8.54 15.17 35.69
CA MET A 295 7.57 14.63 34.72
C MET A 295 6.38 14.01 35.47
N PRO A 296 5.13 14.48 35.29
CA PRO A 296 4.00 13.74 35.81
C PRO A 296 4.05 12.32 35.21
N ALA A 297 3.72 11.32 36.03
CA ALA A 297 3.72 9.90 35.66
C ALA A 297 3.15 9.72 34.25
N ALA A 298 3.99 9.20 33.34
CA ALA A 298 3.81 9.09 31.89
C ALA A 298 2.38 9.31 31.39
N SER A 299 2.10 10.49 30.82
CA SER A 299 0.88 10.71 30.06
C SER A 299 0.89 9.75 28.87
N ARG A 300 -0.08 8.84 28.84
CA ARG A 300 -0.27 7.90 27.74
C ARG A 300 -0.31 8.67 26.42
N ASN A 301 0.34 8.13 25.39
CA ASN A 301 0.44 8.80 24.09
C ASN A 301 -0.09 7.95 22.93
N PHE A 302 -0.68 6.80 23.21
CA PHE A 302 -1.25 5.95 22.18
C PHE A 302 -2.58 5.33 22.63
N ALA A 303 -3.61 5.50 21.82
CA ALA A 303 -4.97 5.07 22.14
C ALA A 303 -5.72 4.61 20.89
N PHE A 304 -6.79 3.82 21.09
CA PHE A 304 -7.82 3.63 20.07
C PHE A 304 -9.20 4.05 20.57
N TYR A 305 -10.01 4.52 19.63
CA TYR A 305 -11.43 4.78 19.81
C TYR A 305 -12.23 3.69 19.10
N ASN A 306 -13.10 3.02 19.85
CA ASN A 306 -14.05 2.06 19.30
C ASN A 306 -15.39 2.77 19.01
N PRO A 307 -15.81 2.91 17.74
CA PRO A 307 -17.06 3.61 17.37
C PRO A 307 -18.32 2.92 17.88
N LYS A 308 -18.30 1.59 18.07
CA LYS A 308 -19.46 0.83 18.55
C LYS A 308 -19.71 1.09 20.03
N SER A 309 -18.64 1.06 20.84
CA SER A 309 -18.75 1.31 22.28
C SER A 309 -18.65 2.79 22.63
N LYS A 310 -18.22 3.64 21.69
CA LYS A 310 -17.93 5.07 21.86
C LYS A 310 -16.97 5.35 23.03
N ARG A 311 -15.90 4.55 23.13
CA ARG A 311 -14.92 4.63 24.23
C ARG A 311 -13.50 4.67 23.71
N TRP A 312 -12.66 5.39 24.45
CA TRP A 312 -11.21 5.39 24.30
C TRP A 312 -10.59 4.32 25.18
N MET A 313 -9.68 3.57 24.59
CA MET A 313 -8.95 2.49 25.23
C MET A 313 -7.45 2.73 25.03
N ALA A 314 -6.65 2.40 26.04
CA ALA A 314 -5.22 2.59 26.00
C ALA A 314 -4.53 1.51 25.15
N LEU A 315 -3.47 1.92 24.47
CA LEU A 315 -2.51 1.03 23.82
C LEU A 315 -1.12 1.22 24.43
N PRO A 316 -0.17 0.29 24.20
CA PRO A 316 1.21 0.43 24.65
C PRO A 316 1.85 1.69 24.07
N ASP A 317 2.37 2.54 24.94
CA ASP A 317 2.86 3.86 24.54
C ASP A 317 3.93 3.80 23.45
N PHE A 318 3.88 4.78 22.57
CA PHE A 318 4.91 5.04 21.59
C PHE A 318 6.18 5.58 22.29
N PRO A 319 7.38 5.01 22.04
CA PRO A 319 8.58 5.34 22.82
C PRO A 319 9.02 6.81 22.83
N ASP A 320 8.75 7.58 21.76
CA ASP A 320 9.22 8.97 21.62
C ASP A 320 8.11 9.99 21.94
N TYR A 321 7.86 10.24 23.23
CA TYR A 321 6.73 11.04 23.74
C TYR A 321 6.63 12.50 23.24
N ASN A 322 7.72 13.16 22.87
CA ASN A 322 7.70 14.57 22.43
C ASN A 322 7.85 14.75 20.91
N LYS A 323 7.75 13.65 20.15
CA LYS A 323 7.88 13.70 18.70
C LYS A 323 6.74 14.49 18.09
N TRP A 324 7.05 15.33 17.11
CA TRP A 324 6.08 16.09 16.34
C TRP A 324 6.51 16.14 14.86
N GLY A 325 5.57 16.47 13.98
CA GLY A 325 5.82 16.49 12.54
C GLY A 325 6.18 15.12 11.97
N PHE A 326 5.84 14.04 12.68
CA PHE A 326 5.89 12.68 12.15
C PHE A 326 4.66 12.41 11.30
N SER A 327 4.67 11.30 10.58
CA SER A 327 3.48 10.82 9.86
C SER A 327 3.14 9.40 10.29
N LEU A 328 1.84 9.13 10.44
CA LEU A 328 1.30 7.83 10.82
C LEU A 328 0.44 7.27 9.70
N VAL A 329 0.63 5.99 9.39
CA VAL A 329 -0.21 5.23 8.45
C VAL A 329 -0.41 3.81 8.95
N ALA A 330 -1.57 3.25 8.62
CA ALA A 330 -1.82 1.82 8.81
C ALA A 330 -1.57 1.04 7.52
N LEU A 331 -0.83 -0.05 7.63
CA LEU A 331 -0.67 -1.04 6.57
C LEU A 331 -0.81 -2.42 7.20
N ASN A 332 -1.72 -3.24 6.68
CA ASN A 332 -1.91 -4.63 7.12
C ASN A 332 -2.30 -4.78 8.60
N ASN A 333 -3.09 -3.82 9.10
CA ASN A 333 -3.48 -3.65 10.51
C ASN A 333 -2.33 -3.29 11.48
N ASP A 334 -1.11 -3.19 10.98
CA ASP A 334 0.01 -2.64 11.73
C ASP A 334 0.08 -1.12 11.54
N VAL A 335 0.51 -0.42 12.59
CA VAL A 335 0.62 1.04 12.62
C VAL A 335 2.07 1.44 12.44
N TYR A 336 2.35 2.29 11.46
CA TYR A 336 3.70 2.77 11.15
C TYR A 336 3.83 4.25 11.46
N VAL A 337 4.86 4.61 12.21
CA VAL A 337 5.26 5.99 12.49
C VAL A 337 6.58 6.28 11.80
N THR A 338 6.64 7.33 10.99
CA THR A 338 7.83 7.68 10.19
C THR A 338 8.30 9.09 10.50
N GLY A 339 9.62 9.28 10.59
CA GLY A 339 10.28 10.58 10.69
C GLY A 339 9.86 11.39 11.91
N GLY A 340 9.71 12.70 11.72
CA GLY A 340 9.43 13.69 12.77
C GLY A 340 10.69 14.23 13.42
N SER A 341 10.51 14.99 14.50
CA SER A 341 11.61 15.47 15.35
C SER A 341 12.25 14.32 16.15
N ARG A 342 13.49 14.50 16.60
CA ARG A 342 14.21 13.53 17.46
C ARG A 342 13.63 13.41 18.88
N GLY A 343 12.52 14.10 19.18
CA GLY A 343 11.70 13.82 20.35
C GLY A 343 12.30 14.24 21.69
N SER A 344 13.37 15.03 21.71
CA SER A 344 13.83 15.70 22.94
C SER A 344 13.34 17.15 22.94
N GLN A 345 13.11 17.73 24.13
CA GLN A 345 12.60 19.09 24.26
C GLN A 345 13.51 20.13 23.58
N ASN A 346 14.82 19.84 23.52
CA ASN A 346 15.86 20.72 22.96
C ASN A 346 16.36 20.29 21.57
N ASP A 347 16.01 19.10 21.10
CA ASP A 347 16.42 18.55 19.80
C ASP A 347 15.24 18.52 18.83
N THR A 348 15.17 19.55 17.99
CA THR A 348 14.17 19.70 16.94
C THR A 348 14.65 19.20 15.57
N TRP A 349 15.84 18.58 15.49
CA TRP A 349 16.33 18.04 14.23
C TRP A 349 15.44 16.90 13.74
N SER A 350 15.34 16.78 12.43
CA SER A 350 14.62 15.69 11.77
C SER A 350 15.29 14.34 12.01
N THR A 351 14.51 13.26 12.08
CA THR A 351 15.03 11.89 12.19
C THR A 351 14.73 11.05 10.95
N THR A 352 15.56 10.03 10.73
CA THR A 352 15.31 8.94 9.75
C THR A 352 14.57 7.75 10.36
N GLN A 353 14.38 7.74 11.68
CA GLN A 353 13.77 6.61 12.37
C GLN A 353 12.33 6.37 11.94
N ALA A 354 11.97 5.10 11.90
CA ALA A 354 10.62 4.65 11.69
C ALA A 354 10.32 3.47 12.61
N TRP A 355 9.06 3.35 13.02
CA TRP A 355 8.57 2.38 14.00
C TRP A 355 7.32 1.70 13.47
N CYS A 356 7.12 0.45 13.88
CA CYS A 356 5.92 -0.33 13.61
C CYS A 356 5.35 -0.87 14.92
N PHE A 357 4.05 -0.69 15.13
CA PHE A 357 3.28 -1.34 16.18
C PHE A 357 2.39 -2.40 15.55
N SER A 358 2.54 -3.65 16.02
CA SER A 358 1.61 -4.71 15.66
C SER A 358 0.62 -4.96 16.80
N PRO A 359 -0.69 -4.76 16.58
CA PRO A 359 -1.72 -5.08 17.58
C PRO A 359 -1.73 -6.54 18.01
N ARG A 360 -1.20 -7.45 17.17
CA ARG A 360 -1.07 -8.88 17.48
C ARG A 360 -0.02 -9.12 18.56
N ASP A 361 1.14 -8.46 18.42
CA ASP A 361 2.27 -8.61 19.32
C ASP A 361 2.19 -7.66 20.53
N GLY A 362 1.43 -6.56 20.40
CA GLY A 362 1.27 -5.56 21.43
C GLY A 362 2.55 -4.77 21.75
N ILE A 363 3.48 -4.65 20.81
CA ILE A 363 4.76 -3.97 21.02
C ILE A 363 5.17 -3.11 19.83
N TRP A 364 5.79 -1.97 20.13
CA TRP A 364 6.48 -1.13 19.15
C TRP A 364 7.86 -1.72 18.82
N LYS A 365 8.18 -1.81 17.54
CA LYS A 365 9.48 -2.27 17.04
C LYS A 365 10.07 -1.22 16.08
N PRO A 366 11.37 -0.92 16.18
CA PRO A 366 12.03 -0.11 15.15
C PRO A 366 12.07 -0.91 13.84
N ILE A 367 11.81 -0.23 12.73
CA ILE A 367 12.01 -0.79 11.38
C ILE A 367 13.23 -0.15 10.73
N ALA A 368 13.55 -0.55 9.49
CA ALA A 368 14.66 0.06 8.76
C ALA A 368 14.50 1.60 8.71
N SER A 369 15.60 2.32 8.91
CA SER A 369 15.62 3.77 8.82
C SER A 369 15.37 4.25 7.39
N MET A 370 14.63 5.35 7.24
CA MET A 370 14.45 6.06 5.98
C MET A 370 15.80 6.53 5.41
N LEU A 371 15.89 6.75 4.10
CA LEU A 371 17.11 7.21 3.45
C LEU A 371 17.40 8.68 3.79
N ARG A 372 16.36 9.49 4.02
CA ARG A 372 16.49 10.90 4.42
C ARG A 372 15.68 11.22 5.67
N ALA A 373 16.25 12.10 6.51
CA ALA A 373 15.58 12.61 7.69
C ALA A 373 14.47 13.58 7.30
N ARG A 374 13.29 13.44 7.90
CA ARG A 374 12.08 14.19 7.51
C ARG A 374 11.28 14.68 8.70
N THR A 375 10.73 15.89 8.61
CA THR A 375 9.74 16.46 9.54
C THR A 375 8.67 17.19 8.72
N ASN A 376 7.42 17.12 9.15
CA ASN A 376 6.25 17.66 8.44
C ASN A 376 6.07 17.07 7.03
N HIS A 377 6.50 15.81 6.85
CA HIS A 377 6.17 15.02 5.67
C HIS A 377 4.77 14.40 5.80
N THR A 378 4.28 13.82 4.71
CA THR A 378 3.06 13.03 4.69
C THR A 378 3.41 11.60 4.27
N SER A 379 2.72 10.61 4.81
CA SER A 379 2.78 9.24 4.31
C SER A 379 1.43 8.75 3.81
N ALA A 380 1.46 7.87 2.81
CA ALA A 380 0.29 7.23 2.25
C ALA A 380 0.61 5.77 1.88
N VAL A 381 -0.38 4.89 2.02
CA VAL A 381 -0.26 3.48 1.63
C VAL A 381 -0.78 3.29 0.23
N LEU A 382 0.02 2.67 -0.63
CA LEU A 382 -0.37 2.36 -2.00
C LEU A 382 0.17 0.99 -2.38
N ASN A 383 -0.70 0.12 -2.87
CA ASN A 383 -0.36 -1.22 -3.36
C ASN A 383 0.47 -2.04 -2.35
N GLY A 384 0.12 -1.88 -1.07
CA GLY A 384 0.77 -2.57 0.04
C GLY A 384 2.20 -2.13 0.34
N GLU A 385 2.61 -0.94 -0.08
CA GLU A 385 3.86 -0.26 0.27
C GLU A 385 3.53 1.07 0.96
N ILE A 386 4.46 1.59 1.78
CA ILE A 386 4.30 2.89 2.43
C ILE A 386 5.13 3.92 1.68
N TYR A 387 4.51 5.01 1.23
CA TYR A 387 5.20 6.12 0.58
C TYR A 387 5.32 7.28 1.56
N VAL A 388 6.52 7.84 1.69
CA VAL A 388 6.82 9.01 2.52
C VAL A 388 7.24 10.16 1.59
N ILE A 389 6.53 11.29 1.68
CA ILE A 389 6.55 12.37 0.69
C ILE A 389 6.94 13.70 1.35
N GLY A 390 8.02 14.33 0.86
CA GLY A 390 8.48 15.65 1.29
C GLY A 390 9.06 15.70 2.71
N GLY A 391 9.07 16.89 3.31
CA GLY A 391 9.56 17.13 4.68
C GLY A 391 11.09 17.10 4.84
N THR A 392 11.82 17.19 3.72
CA THR A 392 13.29 17.25 3.67
C THR A 392 13.78 18.70 3.64
N THR A 393 15.07 18.91 3.86
CA THR A 393 15.71 20.24 3.81
C THR A 393 16.05 20.74 2.40
N VAL A 394 15.72 19.97 1.36
CA VAL A 394 15.99 20.31 -0.05
C VAL A 394 14.77 20.93 -0.73
N ASP A 395 15.00 21.77 -1.75
CA ASP A 395 13.96 22.44 -2.56
C ASP A 395 13.30 21.49 -3.59
N VAL A 396 13.12 20.22 -3.23
CA VAL A 396 12.47 19.19 -4.03
C VAL A 396 11.57 18.37 -3.12
N VAL A 397 10.39 17.98 -3.60
CA VAL A 397 9.52 17.04 -2.88
C VAL A 397 9.99 15.63 -3.18
N GLU A 398 11.01 15.19 -2.45
CA GLU A 398 11.54 13.85 -2.54
C GLU A 398 10.55 12.83 -1.97
N VAL A 399 10.52 11.65 -2.57
CA VAL A 399 9.64 10.57 -2.17
C VAL A 399 10.44 9.28 -2.03
N GLU A 400 10.19 8.57 -0.95
CA GLU A 400 10.75 7.24 -0.70
C GLU A 400 9.61 6.28 -0.40
N ARG A 401 9.78 5.02 -0.76
CA ARG A 401 8.84 3.96 -0.43
C ARG A 401 9.49 2.90 0.43
N TYR A 402 8.74 2.40 1.41
CA TYR A 402 9.09 1.26 2.22
C TYR A 402 8.36 0.03 1.72
N ASP A 403 9.13 -1.00 1.43
CA ASP A 403 8.62 -2.33 1.16
C ASP A 403 8.67 -3.13 2.47
N PRO A 404 7.52 -3.46 3.09
CA PRO A 404 7.50 -4.24 4.33
C PRO A 404 8.01 -5.67 4.15
N TYR A 405 8.00 -6.21 2.92
CA TYR A 405 8.50 -7.55 2.63
C TYR A 405 10.03 -7.57 2.66
N ASN A 406 10.66 -6.70 1.86
CA ASN A 406 12.12 -6.56 1.82
C ASN A 406 12.69 -5.82 3.04
N LYS A 407 11.82 -5.21 3.85
CA LYS A 407 12.14 -4.38 5.01
C LYS A 407 13.15 -3.29 4.66
N SER A 408 12.99 -2.67 3.50
CA SER A 408 13.94 -1.71 2.95
C SER A 408 13.24 -0.50 2.36
N TRP A 409 13.90 0.65 2.45
CA TRP A 409 13.49 1.89 1.80
C TRP A 409 14.14 2.02 0.43
N CYS A 410 13.40 2.57 -0.52
CA CYS A 410 13.89 2.86 -1.86
C CYS A 410 13.42 4.26 -2.27
N ALA A 411 14.34 5.09 -2.76
CA ALA A 411 14.00 6.36 -3.37
C ALA A 411 13.25 6.12 -4.68
N ILE A 412 12.22 6.91 -4.93
CA ILE A 412 11.46 6.90 -6.19
C ILE A 412 11.56 8.28 -6.85
N SER A 413 10.95 8.43 -8.02
CA SER A 413 10.93 9.72 -8.70
C SER A 413 10.30 10.81 -7.82
N PRO A 414 10.96 11.98 -7.66
CA PRO A 414 10.42 13.09 -6.88
C PRO A 414 9.26 13.76 -7.62
N ALA A 415 8.44 14.54 -6.90
CA ALA A 415 7.34 15.28 -7.54
C ALA A 415 7.88 16.31 -8.55
N LEU A 416 7.15 16.52 -9.65
CA LEU A 416 7.57 17.41 -10.75
C LEU A 416 7.70 18.88 -10.32
N LYS A 417 6.82 19.32 -9.42
CA LYS A 417 6.81 20.68 -8.89
C LYS A 417 7.04 20.64 -7.39
N TYR A 418 7.93 21.51 -6.92
CA TYR A 418 8.02 21.80 -5.51
C TYR A 418 6.70 22.39 -5.00
N VAL A 419 6.18 21.79 -3.94
CA VAL A 419 5.05 22.30 -3.17
C VAL A 419 5.42 22.32 -1.69
N SER A 420 5.02 23.37 -1.00
CA SER A 420 5.07 23.44 0.46
C SER A 420 3.67 23.23 1.04
N ASN A 421 3.57 22.97 2.35
CA ASN A 421 2.29 22.91 3.05
C ASN A 421 1.27 22.02 2.29
N PHE A 422 1.57 20.73 2.28
CA PHE A 422 0.98 19.75 1.36
C PHE A 422 0.38 18.57 2.11
N ALA A 423 -0.49 17.85 1.41
CA ALA A 423 -1.08 16.59 1.85
C ALA A 423 -1.03 15.58 0.70
N ALA A 424 -0.95 14.29 1.02
CA ALA A 424 -1.05 13.25 0.03
C ALA A 424 -1.98 12.12 0.46
N ALA A 425 -2.66 11.53 -0.52
CA ALA A 425 -3.51 10.36 -0.32
C ALA A 425 -3.37 9.42 -1.51
N SER A 426 -3.49 8.13 -1.24
CA SER A 426 -3.67 7.12 -2.28
C SER A 426 -5.13 7.05 -2.68
N CYS A 427 -5.40 6.97 -3.98
CA CYS A 427 -6.75 6.80 -4.50
C CYS A 427 -6.68 6.10 -5.86
N LEU A 428 -7.55 5.11 -6.10
CA LEU A 428 -7.66 4.41 -7.37
C LEU A 428 -6.30 3.97 -7.96
N GLY A 429 -5.44 3.37 -7.12
CA GLY A 429 -4.13 2.83 -7.54
C GLY A 429 -3.04 3.87 -7.83
N LYS A 430 -3.23 5.14 -7.45
CA LYS A 430 -2.26 6.23 -7.63
C LYS A 430 -2.08 7.04 -6.36
N LEU A 431 -1.00 7.83 -6.26
CA LEU A 431 -0.87 8.85 -5.21
C LEU A 431 -1.23 10.22 -5.77
N TYR A 432 -1.91 11.01 -4.96
CA TYR A 432 -2.24 12.39 -5.26
C TYR A 432 -1.59 13.28 -4.21
N LEU A 433 -0.81 14.25 -4.65
CA LEU A 433 -0.14 15.25 -3.83
C LEU A 433 -0.77 16.60 -4.12
N VAL A 434 -1.34 17.23 -3.09
CA VAL A 434 -1.90 18.58 -3.17
C VAL A 434 -1.11 19.49 -2.23
N GLY A 435 -0.62 20.61 -2.74
CA GLY A 435 0.18 21.53 -1.93
C GLY A 435 0.31 22.93 -2.51
N SER A 436 0.81 23.85 -1.71
CA SER A 436 0.98 25.26 -2.07
C SER A 436 2.09 25.44 -3.09
N CYS A 437 1.80 26.11 -4.21
CA CYS A 437 2.76 26.39 -5.25
C CYS A 437 3.73 27.50 -4.83
N ALA A 438 5.05 27.25 -4.88
CA ALA A 438 6.04 28.27 -4.56
C ALA A 438 6.03 29.49 -5.51
N VAL A 439 5.62 29.30 -6.77
CA VAL A 439 5.72 30.33 -7.82
C VAL A 439 4.44 31.19 -7.92
N LYS A 440 3.31 30.71 -7.42
CA LYS A 440 2.02 31.41 -7.46
C LYS A 440 1.43 31.52 -6.07
N TYR A 441 1.43 32.74 -5.54
CA TYR A 441 0.81 33.05 -4.25
C TYR A 441 -0.68 32.66 -4.28
N ASN A 442 -1.17 31.99 -3.23
CA ASN A 442 -2.55 31.52 -3.10
C ASN A 442 -3.04 30.58 -4.24
N ALA A 443 -2.18 29.66 -4.69
CA ALA A 443 -2.60 28.58 -5.59
C ALA A 443 -2.11 27.21 -5.08
N LEU A 444 -3.02 26.25 -4.97
CA LEU A 444 -2.67 24.84 -4.81
C LEU A 444 -2.30 24.23 -6.17
N THR A 445 -1.37 23.29 -6.14
CA THR A 445 -1.00 22.42 -7.26
C THR A 445 -1.37 21.00 -6.91
N LEU A 446 -2.05 20.31 -7.83
CA LEU A 446 -2.35 18.88 -7.73
C LEU A 446 -1.40 18.10 -8.64
N GLN A 447 -0.74 17.10 -8.09
CA GLN A 447 0.17 16.21 -8.81
C GLN A 447 -0.26 14.76 -8.56
N CYS A 448 -0.05 13.90 -9.53
CA CYS A 448 -0.41 12.49 -9.45
C CYS A 448 0.78 11.60 -9.84
N TYR A 449 1.08 10.63 -9.00
CA TYR A 449 2.11 9.63 -9.21
C TYR A 449 1.51 8.34 -9.76
N ASN A 450 2.06 7.85 -10.86
CA ASN A 450 1.81 6.52 -11.37
C ASN A 450 2.91 5.56 -10.89
N PRO A 451 2.60 4.65 -9.95
CA PRO A 451 3.60 3.75 -9.40
C PRO A 451 4.09 2.70 -10.42
N VAL A 452 3.33 2.44 -11.50
CA VAL A 452 3.69 1.44 -12.54
C VAL A 452 4.82 1.96 -13.40
N GLN A 453 4.79 3.27 -13.68
CA GLN A 453 5.77 3.94 -14.52
C GLN A 453 6.88 4.60 -13.70
N ASP A 454 6.65 4.80 -12.41
CA ASP A 454 7.47 5.68 -11.56
C ASP A 454 7.57 7.09 -12.15
N LEU A 455 6.41 7.67 -12.47
CA LEU A 455 6.32 8.99 -13.07
C LEU A 455 5.25 9.84 -12.39
N TRP A 456 5.60 11.09 -12.12
CA TRP A 456 4.67 12.11 -11.68
C TRP A 456 4.10 12.89 -12.86
N SER A 457 2.88 13.38 -12.71
CA SER A 457 2.18 14.25 -13.66
C SER A 457 1.48 15.38 -12.92
N VAL A 458 1.38 16.55 -13.53
CA VAL A 458 0.62 17.68 -12.97
C VAL A 458 -0.82 17.60 -13.47
N ILE A 459 -1.78 17.63 -12.56
CA ILE A 459 -3.20 17.64 -12.90
C ILE A 459 -3.69 19.08 -12.92
N THR A 460 -4.32 19.46 -14.03
CA THR A 460 -5.08 20.71 -14.13
C THR A 460 -6.55 20.37 -13.96
N SER A 461 -7.13 20.79 -12.84
CA SER A 461 -8.54 20.54 -12.50
C SER A 461 -9.29 21.86 -12.35
N PRO A 462 -10.54 21.97 -12.84
CA PRO A 462 -11.44 23.05 -12.46
C PRO A 462 -11.67 23.09 -10.95
N PHE A 463 -11.91 24.30 -10.43
CA PHE A 463 -12.34 24.59 -9.05
C PHE A 463 -11.38 24.14 -7.93
N ILE A 464 -10.10 23.90 -8.25
CA ILE A 464 -9.08 23.63 -7.23
C ILE A 464 -9.08 24.74 -6.15
N PRO A 465 -9.03 24.40 -4.85
CA PRO A 465 -9.00 25.40 -3.80
C PRO A 465 -7.76 26.31 -3.95
N LYS A 466 -7.93 27.60 -3.63
CA LYS A 466 -6.85 28.59 -3.79
C LYS A 466 -5.72 28.36 -2.78
N TYR A 467 -6.06 28.27 -1.50
CA TYR A 467 -5.10 28.12 -0.40
C TYR A 467 -5.74 27.41 0.77
N LEU A 468 -4.96 26.55 1.44
CA LEU A 468 -5.30 25.86 2.68
C LEU A 468 -4.04 25.82 3.56
N SER A 469 -4.15 26.18 4.84
CA SER A 469 -3.06 26.00 5.81
C SER A 469 -3.08 24.58 6.36
N ALA A 470 -1.91 23.95 6.51
CA ALA A 470 -1.75 22.58 7.00
C ALA A 470 -2.80 21.62 6.40
N PRO A 471 -2.87 21.48 5.06
CA PRO A 471 -3.91 20.67 4.44
C PRO A 471 -3.80 19.22 4.90
N ARG A 472 -4.94 18.56 4.99
CA ARG A 472 -5.03 17.12 5.26
C ARG A 472 -6.00 16.48 4.30
N CYS A 473 -5.67 15.28 3.84
CA CYS A 473 -6.51 14.52 2.95
C CYS A 473 -6.68 13.08 3.39
N ALA A 474 -7.83 12.52 3.02
CA ALA A 474 -8.18 11.13 3.22
C ALA A 474 -9.02 10.68 2.02
N THR A 475 -8.92 9.39 1.69
CA THR A 475 -9.68 8.79 0.60
C THR A 475 -10.86 8.03 1.19
N LEU A 476 -12.05 8.29 0.67
CA LEU A 476 -13.26 7.53 0.98
C LEU A 476 -14.02 7.27 -0.32
N ARG A 477 -14.37 6.01 -0.58
CA ARG A 477 -15.16 5.58 -1.76
C ARG A 477 -14.62 6.11 -3.10
N GLY A 478 -13.30 6.08 -3.28
CA GLY A 478 -12.63 6.52 -4.52
C GLY A 478 -12.58 8.05 -4.71
N LEU A 479 -12.96 8.83 -3.70
CA LEU A 479 -12.90 10.29 -3.70
C LEU A 479 -11.88 10.77 -2.67
N ILE A 480 -11.21 11.89 -2.97
CA ILE A 480 -10.20 12.48 -2.09
C ILE A 480 -10.81 13.70 -1.41
N TYR A 481 -10.95 13.63 -0.09
CA TYR A 481 -11.43 14.74 0.72
C TYR A 481 -10.24 15.55 1.21
N LEU A 482 -10.40 16.87 1.27
CA LEU A 482 -9.37 17.84 1.60
C LEU A 482 -9.91 18.92 2.52
N ILE A 483 -9.26 19.06 3.67
CA ILE A 483 -9.52 20.10 4.67
C ILE A 483 -8.25 20.89 4.96
N GLY A 484 -8.37 22.00 5.68
CA GLY A 484 -7.23 22.76 6.19
C GLY A 484 -7.59 23.55 7.44
N ASP A 485 -6.59 23.95 8.19
CA ASP A 485 -6.73 24.52 9.54
C ASP A 485 -7.40 25.90 9.54
N ASN A 486 -7.26 26.65 8.45
CA ASN A 486 -7.80 27.99 8.31
C ASN A 486 -9.24 28.05 7.75
N THR A 487 -9.92 26.91 7.54
CA THR A 487 -11.27 26.93 6.98
C THR A 487 -12.13 25.74 7.39
N LYS A 488 -13.42 26.00 7.60
CA LYS A 488 -14.44 24.95 7.79
C LYS A 488 -14.87 24.29 6.48
N LYS A 489 -14.42 24.82 5.33
CA LYS A 489 -14.80 24.31 4.01
C LYS A 489 -14.11 22.98 3.74
N VAL A 490 -14.91 21.99 3.38
CA VAL A 490 -14.44 20.67 2.98
C VAL A 490 -14.53 20.59 1.46
N HIS A 491 -13.42 20.22 0.83
CA HIS A 491 -13.34 20.05 -0.61
C HIS A 491 -13.19 18.58 -0.94
N VAL A 492 -13.87 18.12 -1.98
CA VAL A 492 -13.76 16.75 -2.48
C VAL A 492 -13.28 16.77 -3.93
N TYR A 493 -12.33 15.92 -4.25
CA TYR A 493 -11.83 15.72 -5.60
C TYR A 493 -12.24 14.34 -6.09
N ASN A 494 -12.88 14.31 -7.26
CA ASN A 494 -13.14 13.08 -8.00
C ASN A 494 -12.01 12.88 -9.02
N PRO A 495 -11.13 11.88 -8.86
CA PRO A 495 -10.04 11.65 -9.79
C PRO A 495 -10.45 11.16 -11.17
N GLU A 496 -11.59 10.46 -11.30
CA GLU A 496 -12.09 9.98 -12.59
C GLU A 496 -12.71 11.11 -13.41
N ALA A 497 -13.50 11.97 -12.76
CA ALA A 497 -14.13 13.12 -13.39
C ALA A 497 -13.20 14.35 -13.48
N ASN A 498 -12.05 14.32 -12.78
CA ASN A 498 -11.11 15.43 -12.64
C ASN A 498 -11.80 16.75 -12.26
N ILE A 499 -12.58 16.73 -11.18
CA ILE A 499 -13.32 17.89 -10.71
C ILE A 499 -13.30 18.02 -9.19
N TRP A 500 -13.11 19.25 -8.72
CA TRP A 500 -13.28 19.60 -7.31
C TRP A 500 -14.70 20.08 -7.04
N GLN A 501 -15.27 19.63 -5.93
CA GLN A 501 -16.55 20.06 -5.42
C GLN A 501 -16.43 20.41 -3.94
N LYS A 502 -17.43 21.08 -3.39
CA LYS A 502 -17.55 21.34 -1.95
C LYS A 502 -18.68 20.48 -1.41
N VAL A 503 -18.45 19.96 -0.22
CA VAL A 503 -19.45 19.24 0.57
C VAL A 503 -19.79 20.07 1.81
N GLN A 504 -20.65 19.54 2.66
CA GLN A 504 -21.04 20.21 3.90
C GLN A 504 -19.82 20.66 4.72
N LEU A 505 -19.91 21.87 5.26
CA LEU A 505 -18.86 22.48 6.08
C LEU A 505 -18.80 21.85 7.48
N LEU A 506 -17.58 21.79 8.04
CA LEU A 506 -17.34 21.38 9.42
C LEU A 506 -18.04 22.33 10.39
N HIS A 507 -18.47 21.84 11.55
CA HIS A 507 -19.05 22.72 12.57
C HIS A 507 -18.00 23.69 13.13
N MET A 508 -16.75 23.24 13.27
CA MET A 508 -15.63 24.03 13.78
C MET A 508 -14.34 23.79 12.98
N LEU A 509 -13.32 24.61 13.29
CA LEU A 509 -11.98 24.36 12.77
C LEU A 509 -11.37 23.20 13.56
N HIS A 510 -10.50 22.45 12.89
CA HIS A 510 -9.76 21.34 13.48
C HIS A 510 -8.29 21.56 13.14
N GLU A 511 -7.55 22.19 14.04
CA GLU A 511 -6.13 22.50 13.89
C GLU A 511 -5.28 21.36 14.45
N ASN A 512 -4.12 21.12 13.82
CA ASN A 512 -3.09 20.17 14.28
C ASN A 512 -3.57 18.73 14.53
N GLY A 513 -4.64 18.29 13.86
CA GLY A 513 -5.17 16.94 14.00
C GLY A 513 -5.07 16.08 12.74
N GLY A 514 -5.94 15.07 12.64
CA GLY A 514 -5.95 14.09 11.56
C GLY A 514 -7.31 13.97 10.88
N MET A 515 -7.33 13.44 9.65
CA MET A 515 -8.55 13.05 8.92
C MET A 515 -8.39 11.62 8.45
N VAL A 516 -9.35 10.75 8.79
CA VAL A 516 -9.25 9.30 8.60
C VAL A 516 -10.58 8.76 8.07
N ALA A 517 -10.52 7.87 7.08
CA ALA A 517 -11.67 7.08 6.68
C ALA A 517 -11.82 5.88 7.62
N LEU A 518 -13.01 5.72 8.20
CA LEU A 518 -13.37 4.64 9.10
C LEU A 518 -14.73 4.08 8.68
N GLY A 519 -14.74 2.86 8.17
CA GLY A 519 -15.89 2.29 7.47
C GLY A 519 -16.35 3.19 6.32
N ASP A 520 -17.61 3.62 6.37
CA ASP A 520 -18.26 4.46 5.35
C ASP A 520 -18.27 5.97 5.66
N SER A 521 -17.50 6.38 6.67
CA SER A 521 -17.51 7.75 7.19
C SER A 521 -16.10 8.34 7.27
N LEU A 522 -16.00 9.67 7.30
CA LEU A 522 -14.74 10.37 7.60
C LEU A 522 -14.75 10.91 9.02
N PHE A 523 -13.71 10.57 9.78
CA PHE A 523 -13.44 11.12 11.09
C PHE A 523 -12.44 12.26 10.96
N VAL A 524 -12.79 13.42 11.50
CA VAL A 524 -11.89 14.55 11.66
C VAL A 524 -11.64 14.75 13.14
N THR A 525 -10.36 14.78 13.47
CA THR A 525 -9.84 15.03 14.82
C THR A 525 -8.96 16.27 14.78
N GLY A 526 -8.71 16.86 15.93
CA GLY A 526 -7.98 18.11 16.02
C GLY A 526 -8.60 18.96 17.09
N GLY A 527 -7.96 20.10 17.35
CA GLY A 527 -8.51 21.06 18.28
C GLY A 527 -8.55 22.46 17.74
N HIS A 528 -9.20 23.34 18.47
CA HIS A 528 -9.32 24.74 18.09
C HIS A 528 -9.24 25.62 19.32
N TRP A 529 -8.50 26.71 19.19
CA TRP A 529 -8.39 27.75 20.20
C TRP A 529 -9.65 28.61 20.21
N LYS A 530 -10.39 28.64 21.33
CA LYS A 530 -11.53 29.54 21.48
C LYS A 530 -11.13 30.84 22.19
N GLY A 531 -11.06 31.93 21.41
CA GLY A 531 -10.94 33.29 21.95
C GLY A 531 -9.54 33.67 22.43
N MET A 532 -9.42 34.87 23.01
CA MET A 532 -8.15 35.38 23.57
C MET A 532 -7.78 34.71 24.91
N ASP A 533 -8.73 34.05 25.57
CA ASP A 533 -8.56 33.44 26.90
C ASP A 533 -7.98 32.01 26.88
N GLY A 534 -7.59 31.48 25.71
CA GLY A 534 -6.72 30.29 25.63
C GLY A 534 -7.39 28.91 25.81
N ASP A 535 -8.71 28.79 25.75
CA ASP A 535 -9.40 27.50 25.93
C ASP A 535 -9.23 26.61 24.67
N TYR A 536 -8.18 25.79 24.62
CA TYR A 536 -7.97 24.79 23.56
C TYR A 536 -8.85 23.56 23.80
N ARG A 537 -9.61 23.14 22.78
CA ARG A 537 -10.48 21.96 22.87
C ARG A 537 -10.24 21.05 21.69
N VAL A 538 -10.21 19.74 21.95
CA VAL A 538 -9.99 18.73 20.93
C VAL A 538 -11.28 17.94 20.71
N GLU A 539 -11.94 18.18 19.57
CA GLU A 539 -13.23 17.59 19.24
C GLU A 539 -13.10 16.59 18.08
N MET A 540 -14.05 15.66 18.00
CA MET A 540 -14.16 14.71 16.88
C MET A 540 -15.47 14.92 16.16
N GLU A 541 -15.38 15.13 14.85
CA GLU A 541 -16.53 15.20 13.95
C GLU A 541 -16.49 14.03 12.97
N VAL A 542 -17.66 13.50 12.65
CA VAL A 542 -17.86 12.40 11.70
C VAL A 542 -18.72 12.89 10.56
N TYR A 543 -18.27 12.65 9.33
CA TYR A 543 -19.01 12.96 8.12
C TYR A 543 -19.66 11.71 7.53
N ASP A 544 -20.98 11.77 7.37
CA ASP A 544 -21.76 10.81 6.61
C ASP A 544 -21.87 11.29 5.17
N CYS A 545 -21.13 10.63 4.27
CA CYS A 545 -21.11 10.99 2.85
C CYS A 545 -22.44 10.74 2.13
N THR A 546 -23.32 9.90 2.68
CA THR A 546 -24.64 9.63 2.07
C THR A 546 -25.66 10.72 2.39
N LYS A 547 -25.53 11.34 3.57
CA LYS A 547 -26.42 12.41 4.04
C LYS A 547 -25.86 13.81 3.80
N ASP A 548 -24.59 13.91 3.41
CA ASP A 548 -23.82 15.16 3.37
C ASP A 548 -23.95 15.95 4.68
N LEU A 549 -23.67 15.27 5.80
CA LEU A 549 -23.86 15.82 7.14
C LEU A 549 -22.69 15.48 8.06
N TRP A 550 -22.22 16.49 8.79
CA TRP A 550 -21.31 16.31 9.91
C TRP A 550 -22.08 16.08 11.21
N THR A 551 -21.57 15.23 12.09
CA THR A 551 -22.07 15.02 13.44
C THR A 551 -20.91 15.03 14.44
N ARG A 552 -21.11 15.64 15.61
CA ARG A 552 -20.12 15.60 16.69
C ARG A 552 -20.16 14.23 17.36
N GLU A 553 -19.03 13.53 17.36
CA GLU A 553 -18.93 12.16 17.88
C GLU A 553 -18.33 12.13 19.30
N GLY A 554 -17.44 13.05 19.63
CA GLY A 554 -16.80 13.12 20.95
C GLY A 554 -15.63 14.08 21.02
N SER A 555 -14.68 13.80 21.91
CA SER A 555 -13.40 14.49 22.06
C SER A 555 -12.26 13.47 22.12
N LEU A 556 -11.04 13.91 21.79
CA LEU A 556 -9.84 13.10 22.09
C LEU A 556 -9.69 12.96 23.62
N PRO A 557 -8.99 11.91 24.10
CA PRO A 557 -8.88 11.66 25.53
C PRO A 557 -7.86 12.59 26.22
N CYS A 558 -7.01 13.26 25.44
CA CYS A 558 -6.09 14.30 25.90
C CYS A 558 -6.08 15.49 24.93
N LEU A 559 -5.56 16.64 25.40
CA LEU A 559 -5.29 17.83 24.60
C LEU A 559 -4.00 17.66 23.78
N TRP A 560 -3.99 16.68 22.87
CA TRP A 560 -2.87 16.44 21.99
C TRP A 560 -2.80 17.47 20.87
N LEU A 561 -1.60 17.99 20.64
CA LEU A 561 -1.19 18.77 19.48
C LEU A 561 -0.32 17.94 18.56
N PHE A 562 -0.48 18.13 17.25
CA PHE A 562 0.31 17.45 16.22
C PHE A 562 0.22 15.92 16.32
N HIS A 563 -0.91 15.41 16.82
CA HIS A 563 -1.18 13.98 16.80
C HIS A 563 -1.43 13.52 15.36
N SER A 564 -1.26 12.22 15.16
CA SER A 564 -1.59 11.59 13.89
C SER A 564 -2.49 10.38 14.15
N SER A 565 -3.37 10.10 13.20
CA SER A 565 -4.41 9.08 13.35
C SER A 565 -4.59 8.25 12.09
N SER A 566 -5.05 7.02 12.27
CA SER A 566 -5.38 6.09 11.19
C SER A 566 -6.44 5.10 11.65
N SER A 567 -7.03 4.36 10.72
CA SER A 567 -7.90 3.23 11.00
C SER A 567 -7.13 1.91 10.91
N ILE A 568 -7.45 0.96 11.79
CA ILE A 568 -6.95 -0.43 11.73
C ILE A 568 -8.08 -1.38 12.13
N PHE A 569 -7.96 -2.65 11.72
CA PHE A 569 -8.76 -3.74 12.28
C PHE A 569 -7.96 -4.45 13.37
N MET A 570 -8.53 -4.58 14.57
CA MET A 570 -7.86 -5.26 15.68
C MET A 570 -8.85 -5.99 16.59
N ASP A 571 -8.36 -6.99 17.32
CA ASP A 571 -9.12 -7.68 18.35
C ASP A 571 -9.20 -6.79 19.61
N THR A 572 -10.33 -6.10 19.76
CA THR A 572 -10.56 -5.14 20.86
C THR A 572 -10.69 -5.84 22.22
N SER A 573 -10.94 -7.15 22.26
CA SER A 573 -11.06 -7.91 23.51
C SER A 573 -9.75 -8.07 24.26
N LYS A 574 -8.61 -7.93 23.57
CA LYS A 574 -7.26 -7.95 24.17
C LYS A 574 -6.90 -6.65 24.90
N TRP A 575 -7.65 -5.58 24.66
CA TRP A 575 -7.31 -4.22 25.09
C TRP A 575 -8.46 -3.62 25.88
N THR A 576 -8.58 -4.05 27.13
CA THR A 576 -9.71 -3.67 28.01
C THR A 576 -9.41 -2.50 28.93
N GLU A 577 -8.20 -1.96 28.88
CA GLU A 577 -7.82 -0.84 29.71
C GLU A 577 -8.35 0.48 29.12
N ALA A 578 -9.19 1.19 29.88
CA ALA A 578 -9.66 2.50 29.49
C ALA A 578 -8.47 3.50 29.44
N PHE A 579 -8.54 4.44 28.51
CA PHE A 579 -7.55 5.51 28.43
C PHE A 579 -7.72 6.49 29.60
#